data_AF-A0AAD9HEP7-F1
#
_entry.id   AF-A0AAD9HEP7-F1
#
_cell.length_a   1.000
_cell.length_b   1.000
_cell.length_c   1.000
_cell.angle_alpha   90.00
_cell.angle_beta   90.00
_cell.angle_gamma   90.00
#
_symmetry.space_group_name_H-M   'P 1'
#
loop_
_entity.id
_entity.type
_entity.pdbx_description
1 polymer ?
#
loop_
_entity_poly.entity_id
_entity_poly.type
_entity_poly.pdbx_seq_one_letter_code
_entity_poly.pdbx_strand_id
1 'polypeptide(L)'
;MPYHTPQKRQRALRACDFCHTRGLRCRRGPESPSQIYESRPGCLTCRDYEIECTMNRPIRKRGRKPAAPQPGERGSDQSTQHDTGFQSLHAITRLIRIYRDTMYQCYFPFLSEKDLETRWQNGIPDSNGPSYVLLMALCAVSSQMAALNAVFDSSLLQGLHIPNSEVYFIQAVSKIPIHIPQSQDFDYLRSFGLLAVYSLRRGNHRDLNRYLGLYHASVAQNGFHDEGRWPNDITKSDVDDRRRLFWCAYRLEVHSACVMGHVVRLPESQISVLYPRITPAMDPETQAWTAGWDYITDLFRLLEYAIFSLHGCKSRKPLLAVLHNKPSPMTLLNSLIQLKESKPSILIGSTDPHDSFQSNRCRYMHVQIICTETLVHIMALLYCQASVHEVMALAESFLEEVTKAPLILFKVASSEIVHQLLGVGHMVRNASRFDKGQYGTEAKRIITFLGDLVRNLEQEIPSAAEAARRLLALAETTS
;
A
#
# COMPACT_ATOMS: atom_id res chain seq x y z
N MET A 1 -57.72 -33.73 -11.59
CA MET A 1 -56.43 -33.87 -10.89
C MET A 1 -55.99 -32.48 -10.40
N PRO A 2 -56.23 -32.10 -9.13
CA PRO A 2 -55.87 -30.78 -8.66
C PRO A 2 -54.36 -30.66 -8.38
N TYR A 3 -53.76 -29.59 -8.88
CA TYR A 3 -52.35 -29.23 -8.74
C TYR A 3 -52.01 -28.81 -7.29
N HIS A 4 -50.99 -29.45 -6.69
CA HIS A 4 -50.39 -29.02 -5.43
C HIS A 4 -49.55 -27.74 -5.63
N THR A 5 -49.93 -26.67 -4.95
CA THR A 5 -49.12 -25.43 -4.86
C THR A 5 -48.01 -25.60 -3.82
N PRO A 6 -46.75 -25.21 -4.11
CA PRO A 6 -45.65 -25.35 -3.14
C PRO A 6 -45.79 -24.34 -1.98
N GLN A 7 -45.83 -24.85 -0.75
CA GLN A 7 -45.89 -24.04 0.48
C GLN A 7 -44.67 -23.13 0.61
N LYS A 8 -44.91 -21.82 0.75
CA LYS A 8 -43.88 -20.80 1.03
C LYS A 8 -43.21 -21.08 2.38
N ARG A 9 -41.93 -21.45 2.34
CA ARG A 9 -41.09 -21.68 3.53
C ARG A 9 -40.90 -20.37 4.32
N GLN A 10 -41.46 -20.30 5.52
CA GLN A 10 -41.29 -19.15 6.42
C GLN A 10 -39.83 -18.97 6.84
N ARG A 11 -39.37 -17.72 6.86
CA ARG A 11 -38.02 -17.34 7.29
C ARG A 11 -38.00 -17.30 8.83
N ALA A 12 -37.04 -18.00 9.44
CA ALA A 12 -36.89 -17.98 10.90
C ALA A 12 -36.52 -16.56 11.39
N LEU A 13 -37.22 -16.07 12.42
CA LEU A 13 -36.97 -14.77 13.07
C LEU A 13 -35.59 -14.68 13.73
N ARG A 14 -35.00 -15.83 14.07
CA ARG A 14 -33.68 -15.97 14.71
C ARG A 14 -32.98 -17.24 14.23
N ALA A 15 -31.70 -17.15 13.91
CA ALA A 15 -30.85 -18.30 13.62
C ALA A 15 -30.37 -18.98 14.92
N CYS A 16 -30.22 -20.30 14.88
CA CYS A 16 -29.56 -21.07 15.95
C CYS A 16 -28.06 -20.77 16.05
N ASP A 17 -27.44 -21.21 17.13
CA ASP A 17 -26.05 -20.88 17.44
C ASP A 17 -25.09 -21.43 16.37
N PHE A 18 -25.32 -22.66 15.90
CA PHE A 18 -24.56 -23.27 14.81
C PHE A 18 -24.67 -22.48 13.50
N CYS A 19 -25.89 -22.19 13.04
CA CYS A 19 -26.10 -21.44 11.80
C CYS A 19 -25.58 -20.01 11.89
N HIS A 20 -25.72 -19.36 13.05
CA HIS A 20 -25.21 -18.01 13.27
C HIS A 20 -23.68 -17.97 13.22
N THR A 21 -23.01 -18.90 13.90
CA THR A 21 -21.54 -18.94 13.98
C THR A 21 -20.90 -19.17 12.61
N ARG A 22 -21.55 -19.94 11.75
CA ARG A 22 -21.04 -20.26 10.40
C ARG A 22 -21.65 -19.42 9.27
N GLY A 23 -22.45 -18.41 9.58
CA GLY A 23 -23.11 -17.57 8.55
C GLY A 23 -24.07 -18.35 7.64
N LEU A 24 -24.57 -19.50 8.08
CA LEU A 24 -25.47 -20.36 7.31
C LEU A 24 -26.94 -19.94 7.49
N ARG A 25 -27.76 -20.19 6.46
CA ARG A 25 -29.21 -19.91 6.53
C ARG A 25 -29.89 -20.94 7.44
N CYS A 26 -30.47 -20.49 8.55
CA CYS A 26 -31.25 -21.34 9.46
C CYS A 26 -32.66 -21.60 8.89
N ARG A 27 -32.94 -22.86 8.53
CA ARG A 27 -34.22 -23.29 7.90
C ARG A 27 -35.06 -24.07 8.90
N ARG A 28 -36.29 -23.62 9.20
CA ARG A 28 -37.23 -24.41 10.02
C ARG A 28 -37.98 -25.42 9.16
N GLY A 29 -38.24 -26.60 9.72
CA GLY A 29 -39.16 -27.59 9.14
C GLY A 29 -40.63 -27.15 9.32
N PRO A 30 -41.57 -27.78 8.60
CA PRO A 30 -43.00 -27.53 8.80
C PRO A 30 -43.43 -27.90 10.22
N GLU A 31 -44.06 -26.96 10.94
CA GLU A 31 -44.58 -27.17 12.29
C GLU A 31 -45.79 -28.10 12.23
N SER A 32 -45.75 -29.24 12.93
CA SER A 32 -46.93 -30.07 13.20
C SER A 32 -47.72 -29.45 14.35
N PRO A 33 -49.05 -29.30 14.29
CA PRO A 33 -49.84 -28.57 15.31
C PRO A 33 -49.92 -29.23 16.71
N SER A 34 -49.24 -30.36 16.94
CA SER A 34 -49.51 -31.24 18.07
C SER A 34 -48.29 -31.57 18.96
N GLN A 35 -47.27 -30.71 19.01
CA GLN A 35 -46.15 -30.88 19.95
C GLN A 35 -45.92 -29.61 20.78
N ILE A 36 -46.82 -29.41 21.73
CA ILE A 36 -46.63 -28.53 22.89
C ILE A 36 -46.09 -29.47 23.98
N TYR A 37 -44.89 -29.15 24.48
CA TYR A 37 -44.08 -29.90 25.45
C TYR A 37 -43.19 -31.02 24.87
N GLU A 38 -41.90 -30.83 25.14
CA GLU A 38 -40.75 -31.75 25.00
C GLU A 38 -40.10 -31.87 23.61
N SER A 39 -38.83 -31.42 23.57
CA SER A 39 -37.81 -31.60 22.52
C SER A 39 -38.12 -31.00 21.14
N ARG A 40 -37.79 -29.71 20.96
CA ARG A 40 -37.85 -29.03 19.65
C ARG A 40 -37.00 -29.77 18.61
N PRO A 41 -37.55 -30.18 17.45
CA PRO A 41 -36.74 -30.70 16.36
C PRO A 41 -35.79 -29.61 15.88
N GLY A 42 -34.50 -29.95 15.80
CA GLY A 42 -33.46 -29.03 15.33
C GLY A 42 -33.77 -28.47 13.93
N CYS A 43 -33.21 -27.31 13.60
CA CYS A 43 -33.44 -26.72 12.28
C CYS A 43 -32.95 -27.68 11.17
N LEU A 44 -33.58 -27.63 9.98
CA LEU A 44 -33.22 -28.50 8.85
C LEU A 44 -31.73 -28.39 8.53
N THR A 45 -31.17 -27.18 8.63
CA THR A 45 -29.74 -26.95 8.42
C THR A 45 -28.85 -27.63 9.47
N CYS A 46 -29.28 -27.76 10.73
CA CYS A 46 -28.52 -28.52 11.74
C CYS A 46 -28.65 -30.02 11.51
N ARG A 47 -29.82 -30.48 11.07
CA ARG A 47 -30.07 -31.89 10.74
C ARG A 47 -29.25 -32.34 9.53
N ASP A 48 -29.15 -31.50 8.50
CA ASP A 48 -28.34 -31.78 7.30
C ASP A 48 -26.84 -31.92 7.62
N TYR A 49 -26.39 -31.34 8.74
CA TYR A 49 -25.01 -31.40 9.21
C TYR A 49 -24.83 -32.38 10.38
N GLU A 50 -25.90 -33.10 10.78
CA GLU A 50 -25.90 -34.05 11.91
C GLU A 50 -25.37 -33.46 13.22
N ILE A 51 -25.62 -32.16 13.45
CA ILE A 51 -25.17 -31.43 14.64
C ILE A 51 -26.38 -31.00 15.47
N GLU A 52 -26.22 -31.02 16.79
CA GLU A 52 -27.24 -30.57 17.73
C GLU A 52 -27.58 -29.07 17.54
N CYS A 53 -28.87 -28.76 17.49
CA CYS A 53 -29.36 -27.41 17.25
C CYS A 53 -29.62 -26.67 18.58
N THR A 54 -28.67 -25.83 19.00
CA THR A 54 -28.77 -25.07 20.27
C THR A 54 -29.16 -23.59 20.06
N MET A 55 -29.81 -23.02 21.09
CA MET A 55 -30.31 -21.62 21.12
C MET A 55 -29.87 -20.91 22.41
N ASN A 56 -28.65 -21.20 22.87
CA ASN A 56 -28.10 -20.79 24.15
C ASN A 56 -27.58 -19.34 24.12
N ARG A 57 -27.46 -18.71 22.94
CA ARG A 57 -27.02 -17.32 22.86
C ARG A 57 -27.95 -16.37 23.63
N PRO A 58 -27.41 -15.50 24.51
CA PRO A 58 -28.20 -14.50 25.22
C PRO A 58 -28.81 -13.46 24.26
N ILE A 59 -30.07 -13.11 24.49
CA ILE A 59 -30.80 -12.13 23.69
C ILE A 59 -30.26 -10.73 24.02
N ARG A 60 -29.38 -10.19 23.17
CA ARG A 60 -29.08 -8.75 23.18
C ARG A 60 -30.23 -8.03 22.47
N LYS A 61 -31.07 -7.31 23.23
CA LYS A 61 -32.02 -6.35 22.65
C LYS A 61 -31.22 -5.38 21.78
N ARG A 62 -31.54 -5.27 20.48
CA ARG A 62 -31.07 -4.13 19.68
C ARG A 62 -31.68 -2.89 20.35
N GLY A 63 -30.83 -2.08 20.97
CA GLY A 63 -31.24 -0.79 21.50
C GLY A 63 -31.82 0.06 20.37
N ARG A 64 -32.98 0.65 20.63
CA ARG A 64 -33.52 1.76 19.85
C ARG A 64 -32.47 2.88 19.93
N LYS A 65 -32.01 3.42 18.80
CA LYS A 65 -31.22 4.65 18.77
C LYS A 65 -31.96 5.71 19.61
N PRO A 66 -31.33 6.39 20.58
CA PRO A 66 -31.95 7.53 21.23
C PRO A 66 -32.28 8.58 20.15
N ALA A 67 -33.50 9.09 20.16
CA ALA A 67 -33.88 10.24 19.36
C ALA A 67 -33.05 11.44 19.83
N ALA A 68 -32.34 12.08 18.91
CA ALA A 68 -31.61 13.32 19.20
C ALA A 68 -32.61 14.41 19.61
N PRO A 69 -32.35 15.21 20.67
CA PRO A 69 -33.17 16.37 20.97
C PRO A 69 -32.96 17.43 19.89
N GLN A 70 -34.04 18.04 19.41
CA GLN A 70 -33.97 19.26 18.62
C GLN A 70 -33.36 20.38 19.48
N PRO A 71 -32.37 21.15 18.99
CA PRO A 71 -31.90 22.33 19.69
C PRO A 71 -32.88 23.48 19.44
N GLY A 72 -33.61 23.85 20.48
CA GLY A 72 -34.24 25.17 20.58
C GLY A 72 -33.17 26.24 20.77
N GLU A 73 -33.44 27.39 20.17
CA GLU A 73 -32.67 28.63 20.23
C GLU A 73 -32.29 29.02 21.66
N ARG A 74 -31.00 29.24 21.89
CA ARG A 74 -30.46 30.35 22.71
C ARG A 74 -28.96 30.45 22.49
N GLY A 75 -28.54 31.64 22.08
CA GLY A 75 -27.21 31.92 21.57
C GLY A 75 -26.08 31.85 22.59
N SER A 76 -24.93 31.46 22.06
CA SER A 76 -23.64 32.08 22.34
C SER A 76 -22.75 31.75 21.15
N ASP A 77 -22.55 32.73 20.27
CA ASP A 77 -21.66 32.66 19.12
C ASP A 77 -20.25 32.24 19.53
N GLN A 78 -19.86 31.03 19.15
CA GLN A 78 -18.47 30.73 18.80
C GLN A 78 -18.48 30.02 17.45
N SER A 79 -18.25 30.82 16.43
CA SER A 79 -18.09 30.42 15.05
C SER A 79 -16.93 29.43 14.89
N THR A 80 -17.26 28.15 14.65
CA THR A 80 -16.38 27.27 13.90
C THR A 80 -16.22 27.88 12.51
N GLN A 81 -15.08 28.54 12.27
CA GLN A 81 -14.65 28.95 10.94
C GLN A 81 -14.64 27.72 10.03
N HIS A 82 -15.60 27.64 9.10
CA HIS A 82 -15.45 26.78 7.94
C HIS A 82 -14.22 27.30 7.18
N ASP A 83 -13.16 26.50 7.13
CA ASP A 83 -11.98 26.80 6.31
C ASP A 83 -12.37 26.69 4.83
N THR A 84 -12.94 27.77 4.28
CA THR A 84 -13.37 27.89 2.88
C THR A 84 -12.18 27.96 1.91
N GLY A 85 -10.95 27.97 2.43
CA GLY A 85 -9.72 28.10 1.64
C GLY A 85 -9.35 26.87 0.80
N PHE A 86 -9.93 25.69 1.05
CA PHE A 86 -9.55 24.46 0.35
C PHE A 86 -9.87 24.46 -1.14
N GLN A 87 -10.85 25.25 -1.57
CA GLN A 87 -11.19 25.44 -2.99
C GLN A 87 -10.47 26.64 -3.62
N SER A 88 -9.45 27.20 -2.97
CA SER A 88 -8.63 28.23 -3.57
C SER A 88 -7.79 27.65 -4.72
N LEU A 89 -7.99 28.17 -5.94
CA LEU A 89 -7.19 27.77 -7.10
C LEU A 89 -5.70 28.01 -6.83
N HIS A 90 -5.34 29.09 -6.13
CA HIS A 90 -3.94 29.36 -5.75
C HIS A 90 -3.36 28.26 -4.86
N ALA A 91 -4.10 27.84 -3.82
CA ALA A 91 -3.67 26.76 -2.93
C ALA A 91 -3.55 25.43 -3.69
N ILE A 92 -4.52 25.12 -4.56
CA ILE A 92 -4.52 23.91 -5.38
C ILE A 92 -3.34 23.88 -6.35
N THR A 93 -3.11 24.96 -7.11
CA THR A 93 -1.96 25.06 -8.02
C THR A 93 -0.64 24.87 -7.27
N ARG A 94 -0.53 25.40 -6.04
CA ARG A 94 0.65 25.18 -5.21
C ARG A 94 0.79 23.73 -4.75
N LEU A 95 -0.31 23.07 -4.34
CA LEU A 95 -0.32 21.65 -3.98
C LEU A 95 0.04 20.74 -5.16
N ILE A 96 -0.36 21.09 -6.38
CA ILE A 96 0.06 20.40 -7.60
C ILE A 96 1.57 20.53 -7.81
N ARG A 97 2.13 21.73 -7.61
CA ARG A 97 3.59 21.93 -7.67
C ARG A 97 4.33 21.12 -6.60
N ILE A 98 3.79 21.05 -5.38
CA ILE A 98 4.35 20.21 -4.30
C ILE A 98 4.29 18.72 -4.67
N TYR A 99 3.20 18.26 -5.31
CA TYR A 99 3.12 16.89 -5.82
C TYR A 99 4.20 16.59 -6.85
N ARG A 100 4.40 17.53 -7.80
CA ARG A 100 5.44 17.42 -8.84
C ARG A 100 6.83 17.40 -8.21
N ASP A 101 7.08 18.27 -7.24
CA ASP A 101 8.35 18.35 -6.51
C ASP A 101 8.63 17.04 -5.74
N THR A 102 7.61 16.42 -5.15
CA THR A 102 7.80 15.26 -4.26
C THR A 102 7.37 13.94 -4.90
N MET A 103 6.08 13.59 -4.80
CA MET A 103 5.52 12.29 -5.17
C MET A 103 5.84 11.86 -6.61
N TYR A 104 5.73 12.79 -7.55
CA TYR A 104 5.98 12.52 -8.96
C TYR A 104 7.45 12.14 -9.20
N GLN A 105 8.38 12.93 -8.64
CA GLN A 105 9.82 12.66 -8.75
C GLN A 105 10.20 11.35 -8.06
N CYS A 106 9.52 11.00 -6.96
CA CYS A 106 9.97 9.93 -6.07
C CYS A 106 9.39 8.54 -6.39
N TYR A 107 8.06 8.39 -6.42
CA TYR A 107 7.45 7.05 -6.42
C TYR A 107 6.17 6.92 -7.21
N PHE A 108 5.33 7.95 -7.25
CA PHE A 108 3.95 7.83 -7.70
C PHE A 108 3.63 8.81 -8.84
N PRO A 109 4.32 8.76 -10.00
CA PRO A 109 4.02 9.56 -11.19
C PRO A 109 2.71 9.10 -11.87
N PHE A 110 1.56 9.31 -11.22
CA PHE A 110 0.27 8.81 -11.72
C PHE A 110 -0.26 9.61 -12.93
N LEU A 111 0.26 10.82 -13.11
CA LEU A 111 -0.05 11.77 -14.17
C LEU A 111 1.29 12.21 -14.75
N SER A 112 1.38 12.39 -16.08
CA SER A 112 2.58 12.96 -16.69
C SER A 112 2.78 14.42 -16.29
N GLU A 113 4.02 14.94 -16.38
CA GLU A 113 4.30 16.34 -16.02
C GLU A 113 3.43 17.33 -16.81
N LYS A 114 3.30 17.10 -18.12
CA LYS A 114 2.46 17.91 -18.99
C LYS A 114 1.00 17.92 -18.54
N ASP A 115 0.50 16.77 -18.09
CA ASP A 115 -0.88 16.62 -17.65
C ASP A 115 -1.10 17.30 -16.29
N LEU A 116 -0.17 17.14 -15.33
CA LEU A 116 -0.19 17.88 -14.06
C LEU A 116 -0.19 19.39 -14.27
N GLU A 117 0.59 19.86 -15.26
CA GLU A 117 0.70 21.28 -15.54
C GLU A 117 -0.56 21.83 -16.18
N THR A 118 -1.13 21.16 -17.18
CA THR A 118 -2.16 21.75 -18.05
C THR A 118 -3.60 21.43 -17.64
N ARG A 119 -3.86 20.28 -17.02
CA ARG A 119 -5.21 19.75 -16.78
C ARG A 119 -6.13 20.67 -15.99
N TRP A 120 -5.60 21.37 -14.99
CA TRP A 120 -6.37 22.21 -14.07
C TRP A 120 -5.95 23.69 -14.07
N GLN A 121 -5.25 24.15 -15.13
CA GLN A 121 -4.82 25.56 -15.24
C GLN A 121 -6.01 26.52 -15.27
N ASN A 122 -7.09 26.11 -15.93
CA ASN A 122 -8.25 26.96 -16.19
C ASN A 122 -9.29 26.92 -15.05
N GLY A 123 -9.06 26.12 -14.01
CA GLY A 123 -9.96 26.04 -12.85
C GLY A 123 -10.13 24.64 -12.28
N ILE A 124 -10.92 24.57 -11.20
CA ILE A 124 -11.27 23.33 -10.51
C ILE A 124 -12.35 22.60 -11.33
N PRO A 125 -12.21 21.29 -11.59
CA PRO A 125 -13.18 20.51 -12.35
C PRO A 125 -14.50 20.34 -11.59
N ASP A 126 -15.56 19.91 -12.31
CA ASP A 126 -16.87 19.66 -11.69
C ASP A 126 -16.79 18.61 -10.59
N SER A 127 -17.47 18.89 -9.47
CA SER A 127 -17.40 18.08 -8.25
C SER A 127 -17.98 16.67 -8.37
N ASN A 128 -18.75 16.39 -9.43
CA ASN A 128 -19.32 15.06 -9.68
C ASN A 128 -18.44 14.20 -10.60
N GLY A 129 -17.36 14.78 -11.15
CA GLY A 129 -16.48 14.11 -12.07
C GLY A 129 -15.33 13.35 -11.39
N PRO A 130 -14.81 12.29 -12.03
CA PRO A 130 -13.63 11.56 -11.54
C PRO A 130 -12.37 12.44 -11.47
N SER A 131 -12.24 13.43 -12.36
CA SER A 131 -11.15 14.42 -12.33
C SER A 131 -11.10 15.22 -11.02
N TYR A 132 -12.27 15.53 -10.43
CA TYR A 132 -12.33 16.21 -9.13
C TYR A 132 -11.88 15.30 -8.00
N VAL A 133 -12.31 14.03 -8.00
CA VAL A 133 -11.86 13.03 -7.01
C VAL A 133 -10.33 12.90 -7.05
N LEU A 134 -9.77 12.84 -8.26
CA LEU A 134 -8.34 12.77 -8.48
C LEU A 134 -7.61 14.00 -7.97
N LEU A 135 -8.09 15.20 -8.29
CA LEU A 135 -7.52 16.45 -7.83
C LEU A 135 -7.51 16.54 -6.30
N MET A 136 -8.62 16.19 -5.64
CA MET A 136 -8.73 16.21 -4.19
C MET A 136 -7.81 15.15 -3.54
N ALA A 137 -7.72 13.95 -4.10
CA ALA A 137 -6.80 12.92 -3.60
C ALA A 137 -5.32 13.36 -3.73
N LEU A 138 -4.96 14.01 -4.83
CA LEU A 138 -3.64 14.60 -5.03
C LEU A 138 -3.36 15.70 -4.00
N CYS A 139 -4.31 16.62 -3.81
CA CYS A 139 -4.20 17.70 -2.82
C CYS A 139 -4.05 17.17 -1.39
N ALA A 140 -4.72 16.06 -1.04
CA ALA A 140 -4.59 15.42 0.25
C ALA A 140 -3.15 14.93 0.50
N VAL A 141 -2.55 14.24 -0.48
CA VAL A 141 -1.15 13.78 -0.39
C VAL A 141 -0.19 14.97 -0.31
N SER A 142 -0.34 15.97 -1.18
CA SER A 142 0.53 17.16 -1.17
C SER A 142 0.44 17.99 0.11
N SER A 143 -0.77 18.17 0.64
CA SER A 143 -0.99 18.93 1.87
C SER A 143 -0.33 18.22 3.06
N GLN A 144 -0.38 16.88 3.09
CA GLN A 144 0.33 16.10 4.11
C GLN A 144 1.85 16.29 4.02
N MET A 145 2.42 16.28 2.80
CA MET A 145 3.87 16.50 2.60
C MET A 145 4.29 17.88 3.07
N ALA A 146 3.49 18.89 2.72
CA ALA A 146 3.76 20.25 3.10
C ALA A 146 3.67 20.47 4.62
N ALA A 147 2.70 19.83 5.29
CA ALA A 147 2.57 19.86 6.74
C ALA A 147 3.78 19.24 7.46
N LEU A 148 4.49 18.31 6.81
CA LEU A 148 5.72 17.68 7.32
C LEU A 148 7.00 18.41 6.86
N ASN A 149 6.88 19.56 6.18
CA ASN A 149 8.00 20.26 5.54
C ASN A 149 8.85 19.31 4.65
N ALA A 150 8.20 18.35 4.01
CA ALA A 150 8.84 17.30 3.23
C ALA A 150 8.78 17.63 1.73
N VAL A 151 9.43 18.74 1.35
CA VAL A 151 9.55 19.23 -0.03
C VAL A 151 11.02 19.51 -0.36
N PHE A 152 11.43 19.28 -1.60
CA PHE A 152 12.78 19.62 -2.05
C PHE A 152 12.92 21.14 -2.25
N ASP A 153 11.90 21.79 -2.82
CA ASP A 153 11.86 23.24 -2.97
C ASP A 153 11.10 23.90 -1.81
N SER A 154 11.85 24.41 -0.82
CA SER A 154 11.29 25.12 0.33
C SER A 154 10.52 26.40 -0.01
N SER A 155 10.76 27.00 -1.19
CA SER A 155 10.01 28.18 -1.64
C SER A 155 8.52 27.88 -1.87
N LEU A 156 8.17 26.60 -2.06
CA LEU A 156 6.79 26.15 -2.21
C LEU A 156 5.97 26.28 -0.91
N LEU A 157 6.62 26.37 0.25
CA LEU A 157 5.96 26.50 1.55
C LEU A 157 5.80 27.95 2.01
N GLN A 158 6.48 28.90 1.38
CA GLN A 158 6.50 30.30 1.81
C GLN A 158 5.14 30.98 1.60
N GLY A 159 4.66 31.68 2.64
CA GLY A 159 3.45 32.50 2.59
C GLY A 159 2.14 31.72 2.43
N LEU A 160 2.14 30.42 2.74
CA LEU A 160 1.06 29.51 2.37
C LEU A 160 0.25 29.07 3.60
N HIS A 161 -1.04 29.41 3.61
CA HIS A 161 -2.01 28.74 4.48
C HIS A 161 -2.58 27.53 3.73
N ILE A 162 -1.98 26.35 3.94
CA ILE A 162 -2.48 25.11 3.34
C ILE A 162 -3.55 24.52 4.26
N PRO A 163 -4.76 24.27 3.75
CA PRO A 163 -5.79 23.57 4.50
C PRO A 163 -5.37 22.14 4.85
N ASN A 164 -5.88 21.64 5.97
CA ASN A 164 -5.53 20.30 6.45
C ASN A 164 -5.81 19.23 5.39
N SER A 165 -4.82 18.35 5.16
CA SER A 165 -4.92 17.22 4.23
C SER A 165 -6.19 16.37 4.37
N GLU A 166 -6.71 16.23 5.58
CA GLU A 166 -7.93 15.46 5.87
C GLU A 166 -9.16 16.06 5.18
N VAL A 167 -9.22 17.39 5.00
CA VAL A 167 -10.31 18.06 4.29
C VAL A 167 -10.35 17.57 2.84
N TYR A 168 -9.21 17.58 2.15
CA TYR A 168 -9.10 17.10 0.77
C TYR A 168 -9.40 15.60 0.66
N PHE A 169 -8.92 14.79 1.62
CA PHE A 169 -9.23 13.37 1.67
C PHE A 169 -10.74 13.11 1.78
N ILE A 170 -11.42 13.78 2.72
CA ILE A 170 -12.88 13.66 2.90
C ILE A 170 -13.62 14.09 1.63
N GLN A 171 -13.21 15.18 0.98
CA GLN A 171 -13.82 15.63 -0.27
C GLN A 171 -13.69 14.58 -1.36
N ALA A 172 -12.49 14.04 -1.59
CA ALA A 172 -12.27 12.98 -2.57
C ALA A 172 -13.18 11.77 -2.29
N VAL A 173 -13.19 11.28 -1.05
CA VAL A 173 -13.94 10.07 -0.66
C VAL A 173 -15.45 10.27 -0.75
N SER A 174 -15.95 11.45 -0.38
CA SER A 174 -17.39 11.77 -0.42
C SER A 174 -17.97 11.77 -1.84
N LYS A 175 -17.11 11.94 -2.85
CA LYS A 175 -17.49 12.02 -4.27
C LYS A 175 -17.25 10.72 -5.04
N ILE A 176 -16.71 9.68 -4.40
CA ILE A 176 -16.61 8.36 -5.02
C ILE A 176 -18.02 7.74 -5.14
N PRO A 177 -18.49 7.38 -6.34
CA PRO A 177 -19.81 6.79 -6.51
C PRO A 177 -19.85 5.36 -5.93
N ILE A 178 -21.04 4.93 -5.51
CA ILE A 178 -21.28 3.56 -5.03
C ILE A 178 -21.01 2.54 -6.15
N HIS A 179 -21.37 2.90 -7.38
CA HIS A 179 -21.12 2.13 -8.58
C HIS A 179 -20.23 2.94 -9.49
N ILE A 180 -18.99 2.48 -9.66
CA ILE A 180 -18.06 3.07 -10.61
C ILE A 180 -18.56 2.70 -12.01
N PRO A 181 -18.89 3.69 -12.86
CA PRO A 181 -19.30 3.41 -14.23
C PRO A 181 -18.23 2.57 -14.94
N GLN A 182 -18.65 1.73 -15.90
CA GLN A 182 -17.72 1.14 -16.88
C GLN A 182 -17.26 2.24 -17.86
N SER A 183 -16.58 3.26 -17.34
CA SER A 183 -15.92 4.29 -18.12
C SER A 183 -14.44 3.93 -18.24
N GLN A 184 -13.83 4.20 -19.39
CA GLN A 184 -12.38 4.10 -19.58
C GLN A 184 -11.60 5.20 -18.82
N ASP A 185 -12.25 5.91 -17.89
CA ASP A 185 -11.63 6.99 -17.14
C ASP A 185 -10.73 6.43 -16.04
N PHE A 186 -9.42 6.55 -16.25
CA PHE A 186 -8.38 6.14 -15.30
C PHE A 186 -8.32 7.03 -14.07
N ASP A 187 -9.03 8.16 -14.04
CA ASP A 187 -8.94 9.07 -12.91
C ASP A 187 -9.48 8.43 -11.63
N TYR A 188 -10.45 7.51 -11.70
CA TYR A 188 -10.80 6.69 -10.53
C TYR A 188 -9.67 5.77 -10.10
N LEU A 189 -9.00 5.12 -11.06
CA LEU A 189 -7.88 4.22 -10.77
C LEU A 189 -6.71 4.98 -10.12
N ARG A 190 -6.36 6.15 -10.67
CA ARG A 190 -5.38 7.09 -10.09
C ARG A 190 -5.81 7.57 -8.71
N SER A 191 -7.08 7.91 -8.54
CA SER A 191 -7.63 8.33 -7.24
C SER A 191 -7.47 7.25 -6.19
N PHE A 192 -7.81 6.00 -6.49
CA PHE A 192 -7.67 4.90 -5.53
C PHE A 192 -6.22 4.66 -5.15
N GLY A 193 -5.28 4.72 -6.10
CA GLY A 193 -3.87 4.60 -5.76
C GLY A 193 -3.39 5.78 -4.90
N LEU A 194 -3.81 7.02 -5.14
CA LEU A 194 -3.40 8.18 -4.32
C LEU A 194 -4.01 8.13 -2.92
N LEU A 195 -5.27 7.71 -2.81
CA LEU A 195 -5.92 7.49 -1.51
C LEU A 195 -5.24 6.35 -0.73
N ALA A 196 -4.75 5.32 -1.42
CA ALA A 196 -3.92 4.28 -0.82
C ALA A 196 -2.58 4.86 -0.33
N VAL A 197 -1.88 5.67 -1.13
CA VAL A 197 -0.64 6.36 -0.73
C VAL A 197 -0.86 7.25 0.49
N TYR A 198 -1.91 8.08 0.48
CA TYR A 198 -2.30 8.92 1.61
C TYR A 198 -2.54 8.08 2.88
N SER A 199 -3.28 6.98 2.75
CA SER A 199 -3.59 6.09 3.86
C SER A 199 -2.34 5.40 4.42
N LEU A 200 -1.40 4.97 3.57
CA LEU A 200 -0.12 4.41 3.99
C LEU A 200 0.65 5.42 4.85
N ARG A 201 0.78 6.66 4.36
CA ARG A 201 1.54 7.73 5.04
C ARG A 201 0.90 8.18 6.36
N ARG A 202 -0.42 8.07 6.49
CA ARG A 202 -1.16 8.30 7.75
C ARG A 202 -1.08 7.11 8.71
N GLY A 203 -0.50 5.98 8.30
CA GLY A 203 -0.52 4.73 9.07
C GLY A 203 -1.93 4.12 9.18
N ASN A 204 -2.86 4.50 8.31
CA ASN A 204 -4.23 3.99 8.31
C ASN A 204 -4.35 2.74 7.42
N HIS A 205 -4.01 1.60 8.03
CA HIS A 205 -3.97 0.29 7.38
C HIS A 205 -5.33 -0.15 6.81
N ARG A 206 -6.44 0.24 7.46
CA ARG A 206 -7.79 -0.12 7.02
C ARG A 206 -8.11 0.55 5.69
N ASP A 207 -7.87 1.86 5.61
CA ASP A 207 -8.20 2.64 4.43
C ASP A 207 -7.21 2.35 3.29
N LEU A 208 -5.94 2.07 3.61
CA LEU A 208 -4.97 1.55 2.64
C LEU A 208 -5.49 0.29 1.94
N ASN A 209 -5.90 -0.72 2.71
CA ASN A 209 -6.43 -1.97 2.16
C ASN A 209 -7.75 -1.77 1.41
N ARG A 210 -8.58 -0.82 1.85
CA ARG A 210 -9.83 -0.47 1.15
C ARG A 210 -9.54 0.07 -0.24
N TYR A 211 -8.64 1.05 -0.35
CA TYR A 211 -8.35 1.70 -1.64
C TYR A 211 -7.49 0.84 -2.56
N LEU A 212 -6.54 0.05 -2.03
CA LEU A 212 -5.89 -1.01 -2.83
C LEU A 212 -6.91 -2.03 -3.32
N GLY A 213 -7.88 -2.43 -2.49
CA GLY A 213 -8.97 -3.31 -2.91
C GLY A 213 -9.81 -2.74 -4.06
N LEU A 214 -10.18 -1.47 -3.98
CA LEU A 214 -10.92 -0.77 -5.05
C LEU A 214 -10.08 -0.63 -6.33
N TYR A 215 -8.79 -0.32 -6.20
CA TYR A 215 -7.84 -0.29 -7.30
C TYR A 215 -7.80 -1.64 -8.02
N HIS A 216 -7.51 -2.73 -7.30
CA HIS A 216 -7.37 -4.07 -7.88
C HIS A 216 -8.68 -4.60 -8.46
N ALA A 217 -9.82 -4.31 -7.82
CA ALA A 217 -11.14 -4.64 -8.38
C ALA A 217 -11.36 -3.92 -9.72
N SER A 218 -10.96 -2.65 -9.81
CA SER A 218 -11.05 -1.86 -11.05
C SER A 218 -10.08 -2.38 -12.13
N VAL A 219 -8.87 -2.81 -11.76
CA VAL A 219 -7.92 -3.45 -12.68
C VAL A 219 -8.48 -4.75 -13.25
N ALA A 220 -9.09 -5.58 -12.41
CA ALA A 220 -9.71 -6.83 -12.84
C ALA A 220 -10.94 -6.59 -13.74
N GLN A 221 -11.80 -5.65 -13.35
CA GLN A 221 -13.02 -5.29 -14.10
C GLN A 221 -12.70 -4.76 -15.50
N ASN A 222 -11.67 -3.93 -15.64
CA ASN A 222 -11.32 -3.27 -16.90
C ASN A 222 -10.22 -4.01 -17.68
N GLY A 223 -9.70 -5.12 -17.17
CA GLY A 223 -8.59 -5.84 -17.80
C GLY A 223 -7.28 -5.04 -17.86
N PHE A 224 -7.07 -4.09 -16.95
CA PHE A 224 -5.95 -3.14 -17.01
C PHE A 224 -4.57 -3.78 -16.82
N HIS A 225 -4.52 -5.01 -16.29
CA HIS A 225 -3.31 -5.82 -16.11
C HIS A 225 -2.77 -6.43 -17.41
N ASP A 226 -3.45 -6.24 -18.53
CA ASP A 226 -3.11 -6.80 -19.84
C ASP A 226 -3.20 -5.71 -20.90
N GLU A 227 -2.05 -5.33 -21.48
CA GLU A 227 -1.98 -4.31 -22.53
C GLU A 227 -2.80 -4.68 -23.77
N GLY A 228 -2.99 -5.98 -24.05
CA GLY A 228 -3.83 -6.45 -25.16
C GLY A 228 -5.31 -6.09 -25.01
N ARG A 229 -5.74 -5.66 -23.81
CA ARG A 229 -7.11 -5.21 -23.52
C ARG A 229 -7.25 -3.70 -23.51
N TRP A 230 -6.17 -2.95 -23.72
CA TRP A 230 -6.23 -1.50 -23.77
C TRP A 230 -6.81 -1.05 -25.12
N PRO A 231 -7.43 0.16 -25.21
CA PRO A 231 -7.95 0.66 -26.47
C PRO A 231 -6.82 0.86 -27.49
N ASN A 232 -7.08 0.55 -28.76
CA ASN A 232 -6.06 0.61 -29.82
C ASN A 232 -5.79 2.04 -30.32
N ASP A 233 -6.66 2.99 -30.00
CA ASP A 233 -6.67 4.38 -30.46
C ASP A 233 -5.94 5.35 -29.52
N ILE A 234 -5.26 4.84 -28.49
CA ILE A 234 -4.52 5.67 -27.54
C ILE A 234 -3.14 6.06 -28.05
N THR A 235 -2.67 7.24 -27.65
CA THR A 235 -1.34 7.69 -28.05
C THR A 235 -0.27 6.86 -27.36
N LYS A 236 0.91 6.83 -27.98
CA LYS A 236 2.11 6.25 -27.38
C LYS A 236 2.37 6.82 -25.97
N SER A 237 2.20 8.12 -25.75
CA SER A 237 2.40 8.72 -24.42
C SER A 237 1.41 8.17 -23.39
N ASP A 238 0.15 7.98 -23.77
CA ASP A 238 -0.88 7.47 -22.87
C ASP A 238 -0.60 6.02 -22.44
N VAL A 239 -0.03 5.19 -23.33
CA VAL A 239 0.45 3.84 -23.01
C VAL A 239 1.50 3.91 -21.89
N ASP A 240 2.50 4.78 -22.01
CA ASP A 240 3.55 4.89 -21.00
C ASP A 240 3.01 5.43 -19.66
N ASP A 241 2.03 6.34 -19.68
CA ASP A 241 1.34 6.82 -18.47
C ASP A 241 0.54 5.73 -17.77
N ARG A 242 -0.11 4.84 -18.54
CA ARG A 242 -0.82 3.67 -18.00
C ARG A 242 0.15 2.66 -17.37
N ARG A 243 1.28 2.39 -18.04
CA ARG A 243 2.36 1.53 -17.51
C ARG A 243 2.91 2.08 -16.19
N ARG A 244 3.19 3.38 -16.14
CA ARG A 244 3.62 4.07 -14.91
C ARG A 244 2.62 3.88 -13.78
N LEU A 245 1.34 4.18 -14.02
CA LEU A 245 0.28 4.02 -13.03
C LEU A 245 0.20 2.58 -12.51
N PHE A 246 0.24 1.60 -13.41
CA PHE A 246 0.13 0.18 -13.07
C PHE A 246 1.25 -0.26 -12.12
N TRP A 247 2.51 -0.06 -12.53
CA TRP A 247 3.67 -0.51 -11.76
C TRP A 247 3.88 0.27 -10.46
N CYS A 248 3.42 1.53 -10.37
CA CYS A 248 3.40 2.23 -9.09
C CYS A 248 2.48 1.56 -8.07
N ALA A 249 1.26 1.21 -8.48
CA ALA A 249 0.32 0.54 -7.60
C ALA A 249 0.77 -0.89 -7.26
N TYR A 250 1.42 -1.57 -8.19
CA TYR A 250 2.06 -2.86 -7.94
C TYR A 250 3.14 -2.75 -6.86
N ARG A 251 4.09 -1.81 -6.97
CA ARG A 251 5.12 -1.59 -5.94
C ARG A 251 4.52 -1.23 -4.59
N LEU A 252 3.45 -0.43 -4.57
CA LEU A 252 2.72 -0.12 -3.34
C LEU A 252 2.08 -1.36 -2.69
N GLU A 253 1.47 -2.24 -3.49
CA GLU A 253 0.90 -3.52 -3.02
C GLU A 253 1.99 -4.43 -2.44
N VAL A 254 3.12 -4.59 -3.15
CA VAL A 254 4.23 -5.44 -2.68
C VAL A 254 4.86 -4.88 -1.41
N HIS A 255 5.13 -3.57 -1.37
CA HIS A 255 5.64 -2.90 -0.17
C HIS A 255 4.72 -3.12 1.04
N SER A 256 3.43 -2.81 0.88
CA SER A 256 2.45 -2.96 1.96
C SER A 256 2.30 -4.42 2.41
N ALA A 257 2.31 -5.38 1.47
CA ALA A 257 2.29 -6.81 1.80
C ALA A 257 3.54 -7.25 2.56
N CYS A 258 4.72 -6.74 2.18
CA CYS A 258 5.99 -7.01 2.86
C CYS A 258 5.97 -6.54 4.31
N VAL A 259 5.48 -5.32 4.55
CA VAL A 259 5.52 -4.67 5.86
C VAL A 259 4.40 -5.15 6.77
N MET A 260 3.21 -5.34 6.23
CA MET A 260 1.98 -5.59 7.00
C MET A 260 1.56 -7.07 6.99
N GLY A 261 2.19 -7.90 6.15
CA GLY A 261 1.95 -9.34 6.08
C GLY A 261 0.61 -9.73 5.45
N HIS A 262 -0.04 -8.85 4.69
CA HIS A 262 -1.20 -9.22 3.89
C HIS A 262 -0.80 -9.89 2.57
N VAL A 263 -1.78 -10.44 1.86
CA VAL A 263 -1.55 -11.07 0.55
C VAL A 263 -1.30 -10.02 -0.53
N VAL A 264 -0.46 -10.36 -1.53
CA VAL A 264 -0.35 -9.61 -2.78
C VAL A 264 -1.53 -10.01 -3.68
N ARG A 265 -2.41 -9.06 -3.98
CA ARG A 265 -3.70 -9.34 -4.67
C ARG A 265 -3.57 -9.63 -6.15
N LEU A 266 -2.61 -8.99 -6.82
CA LEU A 266 -2.33 -9.15 -8.23
C LEU A 266 -0.88 -9.60 -8.40
N PRO A 267 -0.63 -10.93 -8.47
CA PRO A 267 0.73 -11.45 -8.55
C PRO A 267 1.35 -11.16 -9.92
N GLU A 268 2.66 -10.95 -9.96
CA GLU A 268 3.39 -10.60 -11.20
C GLU A 268 3.12 -11.59 -12.34
N SER A 269 3.05 -12.89 -12.05
CA SER A 269 2.79 -13.94 -13.04
C SER A 269 1.48 -13.81 -13.84
N GLN A 270 0.57 -12.92 -13.43
CA GLN A 270 -0.69 -12.64 -14.12
C GLN A 270 -0.70 -11.28 -14.84
N ILE A 271 0.45 -10.62 -14.93
CA ILE A 271 0.60 -9.28 -15.46
C ILE A 271 1.18 -9.37 -16.87
N SER A 272 0.58 -8.64 -17.81
CA SER A 272 1.05 -8.46 -19.19
C SER A 272 1.13 -6.97 -19.51
N VAL A 273 1.87 -6.25 -18.67
CA VAL A 273 2.16 -4.81 -18.78
C VAL A 273 3.67 -4.64 -18.90
N LEU A 274 4.12 -3.93 -19.92
CA LEU A 274 5.54 -3.64 -20.16
C LEU A 274 5.98 -2.42 -19.36
N TYR A 275 7.29 -2.16 -19.34
CA TYR A 275 7.83 -0.94 -18.75
C TYR A 275 7.60 0.30 -19.66
N PRO A 276 7.50 1.51 -19.07
CA PRO A 276 7.45 2.75 -19.84
C PRO A 276 8.68 2.85 -20.75
N ARG A 277 8.51 3.34 -21.98
CA ARG A 277 9.64 3.43 -22.91
C ARG A 277 10.60 4.55 -22.53
N ILE A 278 11.89 4.25 -22.64
CA ILE A 278 12.96 5.25 -22.68
C ILE A 278 13.17 5.64 -24.14
N THR A 279 13.07 6.93 -24.45
CA THR A 279 13.23 7.44 -25.81
C THR A 279 14.43 8.39 -25.90
N PRO A 280 15.14 8.43 -27.05
CA PRO A 280 16.27 9.35 -27.22
C PRO A 280 15.89 10.84 -27.15
N ALA A 281 14.60 11.16 -27.28
CA ALA A 281 14.08 12.52 -27.18
C ALA A 281 13.95 13.03 -25.73
N MET A 282 14.02 12.13 -24.74
CA MET A 282 14.02 12.49 -23.33
C MET A 282 15.36 13.10 -22.95
N ASP A 283 15.36 14.04 -22.01
CA ASP A 283 16.60 14.54 -21.43
C ASP A 283 17.35 13.41 -20.68
N PRO A 284 18.69 13.49 -20.55
CA PRO A 284 19.48 12.44 -19.92
C PRO A 284 19.05 12.10 -18.48
N GLU A 285 18.58 13.09 -17.71
CA GLU A 285 18.13 12.89 -16.34
C GLU A 285 16.84 12.04 -16.30
N THR A 286 15.86 12.36 -17.14
CA THR A 286 14.62 11.59 -17.25
C THR A 286 14.90 10.18 -17.76
N GLN A 287 15.87 9.98 -18.66
CA GLN A 287 16.32 8.64 -19.07
C GLN A 287 16.91 7.87 -17.88
N ALA A 288 17.82 8.50 -17.12
CA ALA A 288 18.44 7.91 -15.94
C ALA A 288 17.41 7.51 -14.89
N TRP A 289 16.50 8.41 -14.57
CA TRP A 289 15.43 8.13 -13.62
C TRP A 289 14.50 7.02 -14.10
N THR A 290 14.14 6.99 -15.38
CA THR A 290 13.24 5.95 -15.93
C THR A 290 13.93 4.59 -15.87
N ALA A 291 15.22 4.51 -16.23
CA ALA A 291 16.01 3.28 -16.08
C ALA A 291 16.10 2.82 -14.61
N GLY A 292 16.28 3.74 -13.68
CA GLY A 292 16.29 3.46 -12.24
C GLY A 292 14.94 2.99 -11.72
N TRP A 293 13.86 3.56 -12.27
CA TRP A 293 12.49 3.21 -11.94
C TRP A 293 12.12 1.80 -12.43
N ASP A 294 12.58 1.40 -13.61
CA ASP A 294 12.43 0.03 -14.10
C ASP A 294 13.22 -0.95 -13.21
N TYR A 295 14.49 -0.61 -12.92
CA TYR A 295 15.36 -1.41 -12.06
C TYR A 295 14.78 -1.66 -10.66
N ILE A 296 14.29 -0.60 -10.00
CA ILE A 296 13.66 -0.77 -8.67
C ILE A 296 12.36 -1.58 -8.78
N THR A 297 11.63 -1.50 -9.90
CA THR A 297 10.44 -2.32 -10.11
C THR A 297 10.79 -3.80 -10.20
N ASP A 298 11.89 -4.15 -10.88
CA ASP A 298 12.43 -5.52 -10.88
C ASP A 298 12.84 -6.00 -9.47
N LEU A 299 13.41 -5.13 -8.64
CA LEU A 299 13.67 -5.44 -7.23
C LEU A 299 12.37 -5.75 -6.47
N PHE A 300 11.30 -4.99 -6.69
CA PHE A 300 9.99 -5.28 -6.08
C PHE A 300 9.40 -6.61 -6.59
N ARG A 301 9.64 -7.00 -7.84
CA ARG A 301 9.23 -8.31 -8.35
C ARG A 301 9.98 -9.45 -7.66
N LEU A 302 11.30 -9.30 -7.45
CA LEU A 302 12.08 -10.23 -6.63
C LEU A 302 11.63 -10.23 -5.17
N LEU A 303 11.21 -9.08 -4.63
CA LEU A 303 10.66 -8.97 -3.29
C LEU A 303 9.33 -9.72 -3.13
N GLU A 304 8.39 -9.57 -4.08
CA GLU A 304 7.14 -10.36 -4.12
C GLU A 304 7.46 -11.85 -4.05
N TYR A 305 8.42 -12.27 -4.85
CA TYR A 305 8.86 -13.65 -4.92
C TYR A 305 9.42 -14.15 -3.57
N ALA A 306 10.25 -13.34 -2.91
CA ALA A 306 10.78 -13.64 -1.58
C ALA A 306 9.65 -13.73 -0.52
N ILE A 307 8.68 -12.81 -0.55
CA ILE A 307 7.50 -12.82 0.32
C ILE A 307 6.70 -14.12 0.12
N PHE A 308 6.38 -14.49 -1.12
CA PHE A 308 5.64 -15.72 -1.42
C PHE A 308 6.36 -16.97 -0.92
N SER A 309 7.68 -16.99 -1.03
CA SER A 309 8.52 -18.12 -0.66
C SER A 309 8.62 -18.30 0.85
N LEU A 310 8.86 -17.21 1.59
CA LEU A 310 8.99 -17.16 3.04
C LEU A 310 7.65 -17.27 3.78
N HIS A 311 6.58 -16.68 3.24
CA HIS A 311 5.23 -16.78 3.82
C HIS A 311 4.46 -18.03 3.34
N GLY A 312 5.09 -18.89 2.55
CA GLY A 312 4.50 -20.12 2.02
C GLY A 312 3.85 -20.98 3.11
N CYS A 313 2.53 -21.16 2.96
CA CYS A 313 1.57 -21.72 3.92
C CYS A 313 2.10 -22.88 4.79
N LYS A 314 2.15 -22.66 6.11
CA LYS A 314 2.48 -23.64 7.17
C LYS A 314 1.54 -24.87 7.19
N SER A 315 0.46 -24.84 6.41
CA SER A 315 -0.52 -25.93 6.29
C SER A 315 -0.88 -26.12 4.82
N ARG A 316 -0.09 -26.94 4.09
CA ARG A 316 -0.46 -27.39 2.74
C ARG A 316 -0.75 -28.88 2.75
N LYS A 317 -1.80 -29.27 2.03
CA LYS A 317 -2.01 -30.68 1.70
C LYS A 317 -0.86 -31.13 0.79
N PRO A 318 -0.13 -32.20 1.13
CA PRO A 318 1.02 -32.68 0.34
C PRO A 318 0.71 -32.87 -1.14
N LEU A 319 -0.51 -33.31 -1.47
CA LEU A 319 -0.98 -33.52 -2.83
C LEU A 319 -0.86 -32.28 -3.74
N LEU A 320 -1.11 -31.08 -3.19
CA LEU A 320 -1.07 -29.84 -3.97
C LEU A 320 0.30 -29.16 -3.94
N ALA A 321 1.25 -29.69 -3.17
CA ALA A 321 2.60 -29.13 -3.09
C ALA A 321 3.34 -29.25 -4.43
N VAL A 322 3.09 -30.32 -5.19
CA VAL A 322 3.69 -30.61 -6.51
C VAL A 322 3.29 -29.58 -7.57
N LEU A 323 2.09 -29.00 -7.46
CA LEU A 323 1.61 -27.96 -8.40
C LEU A 323 2.23 -26.58 -8.14
N HIS A 324 2.95 -26.42 -7.04
CA HIS A 324 3.65 -25.19 -6.71
C HIS A 324 5.14 -25.37 -6.94
N ASN A 325 5.59 -25.02 -8.14
CA ASN A 325 7.01 -24.74 -8.35
C ASN A 325 7.37 -23.50 -7.52
N LYS A 326 7.89 -23.69 -6.31
CA LYS A 326 8.68 -22.66 -5.65
C LYS A 326 10.05 -22.68 -6.33
N PRO A 327 10.50 -21.59 -6.99
CA PRO A 327 11.89 -21.45 -7.36
C PRO A 327 12.80 -21.75 -6.17
N SER A 328 13.94 -22.36 -6.49
CA SER A 328 14.92 -22.67 -5.47
C SER A 328 15.44 -21.37 -4.85
N PRO A 329 15.87 -21.37 -3.57
CA PRO A 329 16.54 -20.22 -2.99
C PRO A 329 17.68 -19.68 -3.87
N MET A 330 18.45 -20.59 -4.48
CA MET A 330 19.53 -20.25 -5.40
C MET A 330 19.04 -19.51 -6.65
N THR A 331 17.84 -19.81 -7.14
CA THR A 331 17.23 -19.10 -8.28
C THR A 331 17.02 -17.62 -7.95
N LEU A 332 16.51 -17.31 -6.75
CA LEU A 332 16.31 -15.92 -6.32
C LEU A 332 17.65 -15.17 -6.22
N LEU A 333 18.66 -15.79 -5.61
CA LEU A 333 19.98 -15.18 -5.46
C LEU A 333 20.65 -14.96 -6.83
N ASN A 334 20.58 -15.95 -7.72
CA ASN A 334 21.12 -15.84 -9.08
C ASN A 334 20.40 -14.75 -9.89
N SER A 335 19.07 -14.66 -9.79
CA SER A 335 18.31 -13.60 -10.45
C SER A 335 18.69 -12.21 -9.92
N LEU A 336 18.95 -12.08 -8.62
CA LEU A 336 19.42 -10.82 -8.04
C LEU A 336 20.84 -10.46 -8.52
N ILE A 337 21.76 -11.43 -8.55
CA ILE A 337 23.12 -11.24 -9.07
C ILE A 337 23.06 -10.78 -10.52
N GLN A 338 22.30 -11.51 -11.36
CA GLN A 338 22.11 -11.17 -12.76
C GLN A 338 21.52 -9.76 -12.94
N LEU A 339 20.51 -9.41 -12.13
CA LEU A 339 19.91 -8.07 -12.16
C LEU A 339 20.96 -6.99 -11.81
N LYS A 340 21.79 -7.22 -10.79
CA LYS A 340 22.87 -6.32 -10.39
C LYS A 340 23.94 -6.18 -11.48
N GLU A 341 24.32 -7.26 -12.14
CA GLU A 341 25.25 -7.25 -13.27
C GLU A 341 24.68 -6.49 -14.47
N SER A 342 23.37 -6.61 -14.71
CA SER A 342 22.68 -5.87 -15.76
C SER A 342 22.27 -4.44 -15.36
N LYS A 343 22.76 -3.92 -14.22
CA LYS A 343 22.40 -2.57 -13.77
C LYS A 343 22.78 -1.55 -14.84
N PRO A 344 21.81 -0.74 -15.35
CA PRO A 344 22.09 0.23 -16.39
C PRO A 344 23.27 1.14 -16.04
N SER A 345 24.21 1.31 -16.97
CA SER A 345 25.40 2.15 -16.75
C SER A 345 25.05 3.59 -16.38
N ILE A 346 23.91 4.09 -16.86
CA ILE A 346 23.37 5.41 -16.50
C ILE A 346 23.03 5.57 -15.00
N LEU A 347 22.90 4.46 -14.26
CA LEU A 347 22.68 4.44 -12.80
C LEU A 347 23.96 4.27 -12.00
N ILE A 348 25.04 3.82 -12.66
CA ILE A 348 26.38 3.73 -12.10
C ILE A 348 26.99 5.11 -12.30
N GLY A 349 26.57 6.07 -11.47
CA GLY A 349 26.95 7.48 -11.62
C GLY A 349 28.45 7.67 -11.79
N SER A 350 28.85 8.68 -12.55
CA SER A 350 30.25 9.10 -12.59
C SER A 350 30.67 9.54 -11.18
N THR A 351 31.83 9.10 -10.72
CA THR A 351 32.47 9.50 -9.46
C THR A 351 32.85 10.99 -9.39
N ASP A 352 32.43 11.80 -10.37
CA ASP A 352 32.82 13.20 -10.49
C ASP A 352 31.87 14.11 -9.66
N PRO A 353 32.38 14.87 -8.68
CA PRO A 353 31.58 15.81 -7.87
C PRO A 353 30.86 16.89 -8.70
N HIS A 354 31.25 17.10 -9.96
CA HIS A 354 30.63 18.05 -10.90
C HIS A 354 29.63 17.40 -11.88
N ASP A 355 29.31 16.12 -11.72
CA ASP A 355 28.48 15.40 -12.69
C ASP A 355 27.03 15.90 -12.74
N SER A 356 26.47 15.91 -13.95
CA SER A 356 25.17 16.46 -14.34
C SER A 356 23.94 15.74 -13.76
N PHE A 357 24.10 14.67 -12.99
CA PHE A 357 23.03 13.83 -12.43
C PHE A 357 22.68 14.13 -10.95
N GLN A 358 22.95 15.34 -10.45
CA GLN A 358 22.72 15.72 -9.05
C GLN A 358 21.26 16.05 -8.67
N SER A 359 20.28 15.79 -9.53
CA SER A 359 18.89 16.13 -9.22
C SER A 359 18.37 15.37 -8.00
N ASN A 360 17.47 16.01 -7.25
CA ASN A 360 16.83 15.38 -6.08
C ASN A 360 16.12 14.08 -6.46
N ARG A 361 15.55 14.03 -7.67
CA ARG A 361 14.89 12.87 -8.27
C ARG A 361 15.83 11.67 -8.43
N CYS A 362 17.01 11.87 -9.03
CA CYS A 362 18.00 10.79 -9.22
C CYS A 362 18.63 10.35 -7.88
N ARG A 363 18.93 11.30 -6.99
CA ARG A 363 19.46 11.00 -5.64
C ARG A 363 18.45 10.20 -4.81
N TYR A 364 17.17 10.56 -4.88
CA TYR A 364 16.11 9.80 -4.23
C TYR A 364 16.02 8.38 -4.77
N MET A 365 16.02 8.22 -6.09
CA MET A 365 15.98 6.90 -6.74
C MET A 365 17.16 6.04 -6.30
N HIS A 366 18.37 6.60 -6.23
CA HIS A 366 19.56 5.90 -5.78
C HIS A 366 19.42 5.35 -4.36
N VAL A 367 18.98 6.18 -3.40
CA VAL A 367 18.75 5.74 -2.01
C VAL A 367 17.70 4.64 -1.95
N GLN A 368 16.62 4.75 -2.72
CA GLN A 368 15.57 3.74 -2.74
C GLN A 368 16.01 2.42 -3.36
N ILE A 369 16.85 2.47 -4.40
CA ILE A 369 17.48 1.28 -4.98
C ILE A 369 18.34 0.59 -3.94
N ILE A 370 19.22 1.32 -3.24
CA ILE A 370 20.06 0.76 -2.17
C ILE A 370 19.20 0.07 -1.11
N CYS A 371 18.17 0.75 -0.61
CA CYS A 371 17.33 0.20 0.45
C CYS A 371 16.57 -1.05 0.01
N THR A 372 16.02 -1.04 -1.21
CA THR A 372 15.24 -2.17 -1.74
C THR A 372 16.15 -3.33 -2.13
N GLU A 373 17.32 -3.05 -2.72
CA GLU A 373 18.33 -4.05 -3.09
C GLU A 373 18.84 -4.79 -1.84
N THR A 374 19.23 -4.05 -0.80
CA THR A 374 19.63 -4.64 0.49
C THR A 374 18.51 -5.49 1.07
N LEU A 375 17.26 -5.00 1.06
CA LEU A 375 16.12 -5.76 1.59
C LEU A 375 15.96 -7.10 0.86
N VAL A 376 15.92 -7.09 -0.47
CA VAL A 376 15.77 -8.29 -1.30
C VAL A 376 16.96 -9.23 -1.09
N HIS A 377 18.17 -8.69 -1.02
CA HIS A 377 19.38 -9.47 -0.85
C HIS A 377 19.43 -10.18 0.50
N ILE A 378 19.15 -9.47 1.60
CA ILE A 378 19.07 -10.10 2.94
C ILE A 378 17.96 -11.15 2.97
N MET A 379 16.78 -10.88 2.36
CA MET A 379 15.71 -11.88 2.29
C MET A 379 16.12 -13.12 1.49
N ALA A 380 16.85 -12.96 0.39
CA ALA A 380 17.39 -14.06 -0.39
C ALA A 380 18.41 -14.89 0.41
N LEU A 381 19.35 -14.22 1.10
CA LEU A 381 20.35 -14.88 1.96
C LEU A 381 19.67 -15.67 3.09
N LEU A 382 18.67 -15.08 3.76
CA LEU A 382 17.89 -15.75 4.81
C LEU A 382 17.14 -16.96 4.27
N TYR A 383 16.57 -16.87 3.07
CA TYR A 383 15.88 -17.98 2.43
C TYR A 383 16.85 -19.11 2.01
N CYS A 384 18.05 -18.75 1.57
CA CYS A 384 19.14 -19.68 1.26
C CYS A 384 19.79 -20.29 2.49
N GLN A 385 19.48 -19.81 3.71
CA GLN A 385 20.23 -20.15 4.93
C GLN A 385 21.74 -19.88 4.76
N ALA A 386 22.07 -18.78 4.10
CA ALA A 386 23.44 -18.33 3.88
C ALA A 386 24.14 -17.98 5.21
N SER A 387 25.44 -17.70 5.14
CA SER A 387 26.21 -17.43 6.36
C SER A 387 25.71 -16.15 7.06
N VAL A 388 25.67 -16.17 8.39
CA VAL A 388 25.24 -15.00 9.17
C VAL A 388 26.18 -13.82 8.94
N HIS A 389 27.46 -14.08 8.73
CA HIS A 389 28.48 -13.09 8.37
C HIS A 389 28.10 -12.27 7.12
N GLU A 390 27.63 -12.91 6.05
CA GLU A 390 27.21 -12.20 4.83
C GLU A 390 26.04 -11.24 5.10
N VAL A 391 25.09 -11.65 5.95
CA VAL A 391 23.96 -10.78 6.32
C VAL A 391 24.43 -9.58 7.15
N MET A 392 25.35 -9.79 8.10
CA MET A 392 25.89 -8.69 8.91
C MET A 392 26.69 -7.70 8.06
N ALA A 393 27.62 -8.18 7.24
CA ALA A 393 28.43 -7.35 6.36
C ALA A 393 27.58 -6.52 5.40
N LEU A 394 26.51 -7.11 4.85
CA LEU A 394 25.57 -6.40 3.99
C LEU A 394 24.75 -5.34 4.75
N ALA A 395 24.35 -5.63 5.99
CA ALA A 395 23.63 -4.66 6.83
C ALA A 395 24.52 -3.49 7.25
N GLU A 396 25.82 -3.72 7.49
CA GLU A 396 26.78 -2.67 7.79
C GLU A 396 27.02 -1.74 6.59
N SER A 397 27.31 -2.32 5.42
CA SER A 397 27.45 -1.54 4.19
C SER A 397 26.19 -0.73 3.87
N PHE A 398 25.02 -1.31 4.11
CA PHE A 398 23.75 -0.60 4.00
C PHE A 398 23.65 0.61 4.94
N LEU A 399 24.04 0.46 6.21
CA LEU A 399 24.03 1.55 7.18
C LEU A 399 24.99 2.68 6.79
N GLU A 400 26.18 2.34 6.29
CA GLU A 400 27.14 3.33 5.79
C GLU A 400 26.56 4.16 4.64
N GLU A 401 25.84 3.54 3.71
CA GLU A 401 25.24 4.26 2.58
C GLU A 401 24.02 5.09 3.01
N VAL A 402 23.16 4.54 3.87
CA VAL A 402 21.97 5.27 4.36
C VAL A 402 22.36 6.48 5.19
N THR A 403 23.41 6.40 6.01
CA THR A 403 23.86 7.53 6.85
C THR A 403 24.44 8.69 6.04
N LYS A 404 24.91 8.46 4.80
CA LYS A 404 25.35 9.51 3.87
C LYS A 404 24.18 10.21 3.17
N ALA A 405 22.98 9.64 3.21
CA ALA A 405 21.83 10.21 2.51
C ALA A 405 21.33 11.51 3.20
N PRO A 406 20.98 12.55 2.43
CA PRO A 406 20.38 13.76 2.99
C PRO A 406 19.05 13.50 3.71
N LEU A 407 18.84 14.17 4.84
CA LEU A 407 17.60 14.10 5.64
C LEU A 407 16.33 14.29 4.80
N ILE A 408 16.36 15.20 3.82
CA ILE A 408 15.20 15.48 2.98
C ILE A 408 14.71 14.25 2.21
N LEU A 409 15.60 13.34 1.81
CA LEU A 409 15.22 12.09 1.14
C LEU A 409 14.37 11.20 2.06
N PHE A 410 14.72 11.15 3.35
CA PHE A 410 13.93 10.42 4.35
C PHE A 410 12.58 11.06 4.61
N LYS A 411 12.54 12.40 4.71
CA LYS A 411 11.28 13.12 4.89
C LYS A 411 10.31 12.85 3.75
N VAL A 412 10.80 12.92 2.51
CA VAL A 412 9.98 12.65 1.32
C VAL A 412 9.58 11.18 1.24
N ALA A 413 10.47 10.24 1.59
CA ALA A 413 10.15 8.82 1.66
C ALA A 413 9.16 8.48 2.80
N SER A 414 9.15 9.27 3.89
CA SER A 414 8.23 9.14 5.02
C SER A 414 8.19 7.73 5.63
N SER A 415 7.01 7.14 5.79
CA SER A 415 6.84 5.83 6.43
C SER A 415 7.57 4.70 5.71
N GLU A 416 7.73 4.79 4.39
CA GLU A 416 8.30 3.73 3.56
C GLU A 416 9.75 3.40 3.95
N ILE A 417 10.60 4.42 4.16
CA ILE A 417 12.00 4.21 4.56
C ILE A 417 12.11 3.68 5.99
N VAL A 418 11.24 4.16 6.89
CA VAL A 418 11.18 3.68 8.27
C VAL A 418 10.82 2.19 8.30
N HIS A 419 9.88 1.76 7.47
CA HIS A 419 9.52 0.34 7.34
C HIS A 419 10.67 -0.50 6.80
N GLN A 420 11.44 -0.01 5.82
CA GLN A 420 12.61 -0.70 5.29
C GLN A 420 13.70 -0.87 6.36
N LEU A 421 14.04 0.19 7.11
CA LEU A 421 15.01 0.15 8.21
C LEU A 421 14.59 -0.82 9.32
N LEU A 422 13.31 -0.77 9.71
CA LEU A 422 12.73 -1.71 10.67
C LEU A 422 12.80 -3.16 10.16
N GLY A 423 12.52 -3.36 8.86
CA GLY A 423 12.62 -4.67 8.19
C GLY A 423 14.04 -5.25 8.26
N VAL A 424 15.05 -4.44 7.94
CA VAL A 424 16.47 -4.85 8.04
C VAL A 424 16.82 -5.28 9.46
N GLY A 425 16.42 -4.50 10.48
CA GLY A 425 16.66 -4.89 11.89
C GLY A 425 16.01 -6.23 12.27
N HIS A 426 14.77 -6.48 11.82
CA HIS A 426 14.12 -7.77 12.02
C HIS A 426 14.84 -8.93 11.32
N MET A 427 15.38 -8.69 10.13
CA MET A 427 16.11 -9.70 9.36
C MET A 427 17.48 -10.02 9.96
N VAL A 428 18.23 -9.01 10.40
CA VAL A 428 19.50 -9.16 11.13
C VAL A 428 19.30 -9.98 12.40
N ARG A 429 18.25 -9.68 13.17
CA ARG A 429 17.87 -10.46 14.36
C ARG A 429 17.45 -11.89 14.05
N ASN A 430 16.86 -12.12 12.87
CA ASN A 430 16.51 -13.47 12.45
C ASN A 430 17.76 -14.25 12.04
N ALA A 431 18.69 -13.62 11.33
CA ALA A 431 19.97 -14.22 10.94
C ALA A 431 20.77 -14.69 12.16
N SER A 432 20.90 -13.85 13.20
CA SER A 432 21.70 -14.18 14.39
C SER A 432 21.22 -15.42 15.15
N ARG A 433 19.95 -15.81 15.00
CA ARG A 433 19.39 -17.02 15.63
C ARG A 433 19.86 -18.32 14.99
N PHE A 434 20.28 -18.29 13.71
CA PHE A 434 20.70 -19.49 13.01
C PHE A 434 22.08 -19.99 13.45
N ASP A 435 22.94 -19.09 13.96
CA ASP A 435 24.33 -19.42 14.34
C ASP A 435 24.54 -19.55 15.85
N LYS A 436 23.54 -20.07 16.57
CA LYS A 436 23.58 -20.35 18.02
C LYS A 436 24.08 -19.17 18.89
N GLY A 437 23.94 -17.93 18.43
CA GLY A 437 24.32 -16.72 19.17
C GLY A 437 25.75 -16.22 18.96
N GLN A 438 26.58 -16.83 18.10
CA GLN A 438 27.95 -16.37 17.88
C GLN A 438 28.04 -14.91 17.39
N TYR A 439 27.10 -14.49 16.52
CA TYR A 439 26.97 -13.12 16.04
C TYR A 439 25.97 -12.27 16.85
N GLY A 440 25.55 -12.72 18.04
CA GLY A 440 24.54 -12.04 18.86
C GLY A 440 24.92 -10.59 19.20
N THR A 441 26.18 -10.38 19.60
CA THR A 441 26.72 -9.05 19.94
C THR A 441 26.75 -8.10 18.75
N GLU A 442 27.18 -8.58 17.58
CA GLU A 442 27.25 -7.79 16.35
C GLU A 442 25.85 -7.43 15.84
N ALA A 443 24.94 -8.41 15.82
CA ALA A 443 23.54 -8.19 15.49
C ALA A 443 22.90 -7.14 16.42
N LYS A 444 23.14 -7.25 17.74
CA LYS A 444 22.67 -6.28 18.72
C LYS A 444 23.21 -4.88 18.43
N ARG A 445 24.50 -4.74 18.09
CA ARG A 445 25.11 -3.46 17.71
C ARG A 445 24.41 -2.83 16.51
N ILE A 446 24.23 -3.60 15.43
CA ILE A 446 23.59 -3.14 14.18
C ILE A 446 22.13 -2.72 14.45
N ILE A 447 21.36 -3.54 15.18
CA ILE A 447 19.95 -3.23 15.48
C ILE A 447 19.83 -2.00 16.39
N THR A 448 20.74 -1.83 17.35
CA THR A 448 20.78 -0.64 18.21
C THR A 448 21.04 0.61 17.37
N PHE A 449 22.02 0.55 16.47
CA PHE A 449 22.34 1.65 15.56
C PHE A 449 21.16 2.02 14.66
N LEU A 450 20.47 1.02 14.07
CA LEU A 450 19.22 1.25 13.33
C LEU A 450 18.16 1.93 14.22
N GLY A 451 18.01 1.47 15.46
CA GLY A 451 17.08 2.06 16.42
C GLY A 451 17.37 3.52 16.73
N ASP A 452 18.64 3.87 16.94
CA ASP A 452 19.06 5.25 17.19
C ASP A 452 18.92 6.13 15.93
N LEU A 453 19.29 5.62 14.76
CA LEU A 453 19.10 6.31 13.48
C LEU A 453 17.62 6.64 13.24
N VAL A 454 16.73 5.66 13.44
CA VAL A 454 15.29 5.86 13.29
C VAL A 454 14.75 6.81 14.37
N ARG A 455 15.27 6.75 15.61
CA ARG A 455 14.87 7.69 16.68
C ARG A 455 15.17 9.14 16.30
N ASN A 456 16.30 9.40 15.64
CA ASN A 456 16.67 10.74 15.17
C ASN A 456 15.69 11.29 14.10
N LEU A 457 14.83 10.46 13.52
CA LEU A 457 13.81 10.86 12.55
C LEU A 457 12.44 11.14 13.19
N GLU A 458 12.26 10.97 14.51
CA GLU A 458 10.93 11.04 15.16
C GLU A 458 10.24 12.40 15.06
N GLN A 459 11.03 13.48 15.03
CA GLN A 459 10.51 14.85 14.90
C GLN A 459 10.02 15.14 13.47
N GLU A 460 10.57 14.43 12.49
CA GLU A 460 10.33 14.67 11.06
C GLU A 460 9.34 13.66 10.46
N ILE A 461 9.28 12.44 11.00
CA ILE A 461 8.48 11.33 10.49
C ILE A 461 7.66 10.72 11.64
N PRO A 462 6.33 10.90 11.66
CA PRO A 462 5.48 10.46 12.77
C PRO A 462 5.57 8.97 13.13
N SER A 463 5.85 8.09 12.16
CA SER A 463 5.97 6.64 12.39
C SER A 463 7.32 6.22 12.98
N ALA A 464 8.32 7.09 12.99
CA ALA A 464 9.68 6.74 13.38
C ALA A 464 9.82 6.45 14.88
N ALA A 465 9.11 7.17 15.75
CA ALA A 465 9.15 6.93 17.21
C ALA A 465 8.75 5.49 17.59
N GLU A 466 7.66 4.97 16.98
CA GLU A 466 7.21 3.60 17.19
C GLU A 466 8.23 2.57 16.66
N ALA A 467 8.74 2.79 15.45
CA ALA A 467 9.71 1.90 14.83
C ALA A 467 11.04 1.85 15.59
N ALA A 468 11.53 2.99 16.07
CA ALA A 468 12.74 3.09 16.90
C ALA A 468 12.58 2.27 18.18
N ARG A 469 11.49 2.47 18.93
CA ARG A 469 11.21 1.68 20.15
C ARG A 469 11.17 0.19 19.87
N ARG A 470 10.56 -0.23 18.76
CA ARG A 470 10.53 -1.64 18.35
C ARG A 470 11.92 -2.20 18.06
N LEU A 471 12.79 -1.44 17.38
CA LEU A 471 14.17 -1.84 17.10
C LEU A 471 15.00 -1.96 18.38
N LEU A 472 14.86 -1.03 19.31
CA LEU A 472 15.64 -1.06 20.55
C LEU A 472 15.23 -2.23 21.44
N ALA A 473 13.93 -2.47 21.59
CA ALA A 473 13.43 -3.67 22.25
C ALA A 473 13.90 -4.95 21.54
N LEU A 474 14.00 -4.92 20.20
CA LEU A 474 14.54 -6.04 19.43
C LEU A 474 16.02 -6.29 19.76
N ALA A 475 16.83 -5.23 19.87
CA ALA A 475 18.24 -5.32 20.24
C ALA A 475 18.43 -5.86 21.66
N GLU A 476 17.61 -5.45 22.63
CA GLU A 476 17.65 -5.98 24.00
C GLU A 476 17.43 -7.49 24.05
N THR A 477 16.52 -8.00 23.23
CA THR A 477 16.23 -9.44 23.12
C THR A 477 17.18 -10.22 22.21
N THR A 478 18.15 -9.53 21.59
CA THR A 478 19.21 -10.16 20.80
C THR A 478 20.38 -10.41 21.74
N SER A 479 20.52 -11.64 22.22
CA SER A 479 21.61 -12.10 23.09
C SER A 479 22.55 -13.01 22.32
#